data_AF-A0A8I1TNJ5-F1
#
_entry.id   AF-A0A8I1TNJ5-F1
#
_cell.length_a   1.000
_cell.length_b   1.000
_cell.length_c   1.000
_cell.angle_alpha   90.00
_cell.angle_beta   90.00
_cell.angle_gamma   90.00
#
_symmetry.space_group_name_H-M   'P 1'
#
loop_
_entity.id
_entity.type
_entity.pdbx_description
1 polymer ?
#
loop_
_entity_poly.entity_id
_entity_poly.type
_entity_poly.pdbx_seq_one_letter_code
_entity_poly.pdbx_strand_id
1 'polypeptide(L)'
;MTTFRITPRGTFSLAEAALFGFGHRAESRFDGTMRLAFCLDDLSAQVGVALTGSGGDIVGEISGLPPGGDVEAVRAQVARIASLDHDATGCERVAAADPAVAPVLAAAPGLRPVLWAASGRVTEDNGKAA
;
A
#
# COMPACT_ATOMS: atom_id res chain seq x y z
N MET A 1 -14.39 8.39 -14.51
CA MET A 1 -13.93 7.68 -13.30
C MET A 1 -12.52 7.22 -13.58
N THR A 2 -11.54 7.71 -12.84
CA THR A 2 -10.12 7.43 -13.09
C THR A 2 -9.67 6.33 -12.15
N THR A 3 -9.11 5.24 -12.69
CA THR A 3 -8.79 4.04 -11.91
C THR A 3 -7.39 3.54 -12.23
N PHE A 4 -6.83 2.74 -11.31
CA PHE A 4 -5.59 1.99 -11.51
C PHE A 4 -5.69 0.61 -10.86
N ARG A 5 -4.69 -0.24 -11.13
CA ARG A 5 -4.58 -1.59 -10.56
C ARG A 5 -3.18 -1.85 -10.02
N ILE A 6 -3.09 -2.62 -8.94
CA ILE A 6 -1.84 -3.13 -8.38
C ILE A 6 -2.01 -4.63 -8.09
N THR A 7 -1.08 -5.45 -8.58
CA THR A 7 -1.03 -6.88 -8.27
C THR A 7 -0.03 -7.11 -7.14
N PRO A 8 -0.46 -7.55 -5.95
CA PRO A 8 0.46 -7.88 -4.87
C PRO A 8 1.39 -9.04 -5.25
N ARG A 9 2.67 -8.93 -4.90
CA ARG A 9 3.63 -10.06 -4.97
C ARG A 9 3.77 -10.69 -3.59
N GLY A 10 3.26 -11.91 -3.43
CA GLY A 10 3.11 -12.57 -2.13
C GLY A 10 1.81 -12.19 -1.43
N THR A 11 1.55 -12.80 -0.27
CA THR A 11 0.29 -12.65 0.47
C THR A 11 0.02 -11.20 0.86
N PHE A 12 -1.24 -10.77 0.73
CA PHE A 12 -1.69 -9.43 1.06
C PHE A 12 -3.16 -9.46 1.51
N SER A 13 -3.48 -8.73 2.57
CA SER A 13 -4.85 -8.53 3.02
C SER A 13 -5.18 -7.04 3.07
N LEU A 14 -6.09 -6.62 2.18
CA LEU A 14 -6.60 -5.24 2.17
C LEU A 14 -7.37 -4.91 3.47
N ALA A 15 -8.05 -5.91 4.04
CA ALA A 15 -8.78 -5.75 5.29
C ALA A 15 -7.85 -5.48 6.47
N GLU A 16 -6.75 -6.26 6.58
CA GLU A 16 -5.74 -6.04 7.62
C GLU A 16 -5.07 -4.67 7.45
N ALA A 17 -4.72 -4.28 6.21
CA ALA A 17 -4.13 -2.97 5.93
C ALA A 17 -5.08 -1.81 6.28
N ALA A 18 -6.39 -1.95 6.01
CA ALA A 18 -7.39 -0.95 6.35
C ALA A 18 -7.58 -0.81 7.87
N LEU A 19 -7.65 -1.95 8.57
CA LEU A 19 -7.94 -2.02 10.00
C LEU A 19 -6.72 -1.83 10.92
N PHE A 20 -5.51 -1.95 10.38
CA PHE A 20 -4.27 -1.71 11.14
C PHE A 20 -4.26 -0.35 11.83
N GLY A 21 -5.01 0.63 11.30
CA GLY A 21 -5.30 1.87 12.00
C GLY A 21 -4.05 2.72 12.22
N PHE A 22 -3.51 3.26 11.13
CA PHE A 22 -2.30 4.08 11.17
C PHE A 22 -2.57 5.51 10.67
N GLY A 23 -2.16 6.51 11.45
CA GLY A 23 -2.41 7.93 11.17
C GLY A 23 -3.82 8.39 11.56
N HIS A 24 -4.51 9.12 10.67
CA HIS A 24 -5.85 9.67 10.89
C HIS A 24 -6.99 8.64 10.70
N ARG A 25 -6.66 7.35 10.52
CA ARG A 25 -7.62 6.27 10.34
C ARG A 25 -7.90 5.60 11.69
N ALA A 26 -9.13 5.73 12.15
CA ALA A 26 -9.65 4.99 13.32
C ALA A 26 -10.77 4.03 12.89
N GLU A 27 -10.64 3.42 11.71
CA GLU A 27 -11.64 2.51 11.16
C GLU A 27 -11.77 1.28 12.06
N SER A 28 -12.93 1.13 12.69
CA SER A 28 -13.23 -0.02 13.55
C SER A 28 -13.85 -1.19 12.77
N ARG A 29 -14.17 -0.99 11.49
CA ARG A 29 -14.79 -2.00 10.62
C ARG A 29 -14.32 -1.81 9.17
N PHE A 30 -14.11 -2.94 8.50
CA PHE A 30 -13.87 -2.99 7.06
C PHE A 30 -15.17 -3.33 6.32
N ASP A 31 -15.55 -2.46 5.39
CA ASP A 31 -16.74 -2.61 4.54
C ASP A 31 -16.42 -3.08 3.11
N GLY A 32 -15.18 -3.55 2.89
CA GLY A 32 -14.66 -3.93 1.58
C GLY A 32 -13.82 -2.84 0.91
N THR A 33 -13.77 -1.63 1.47
CA THR A 33 -13.03 -0.51 0.87
C THR A 33 -12.08 0.17 1.86
N MET A 34 -10.82 0.34 1.46
CA MET A 34 -9.84 1.19 2.17
C MET A 34 -9.80 2.57 1.50
N ARG A 35 -9.94 3.65 2.27
CA ARG A 35 -10.16 5.01 1.75
C ARG A 35 -9.05 5.96 2.16
N LEU A 36 -8.15 6.30 1.25
CA LEU A 36 -7.00 7.15 1.52
C LEU A 36 -7.29 8.59 1.08
N ALA A 37 -6.75 9.56 1.81
CA ALA A 37 -6.68 10.95 1.38
C ALA A 37 -5.27 11.48 1.67
N PHE A 38 -4.60 12.03 0.66
CA PHE A 38 -3.22 12.49 0.78
C PHE A 38 -2.89 13.56 -0.25
N CYS A 39 -1.79 14.29 -0.01
CA CYS A 39 -1.17 15.16 -1.00
C CYS A 39 -0.20 14.33 -1.84
N LEU A 40 -0.13 14.59 -3.15
CA LEU A 40 0.92 14.02 -3.99
C LEU A 40 2.30 14.42 -3.46
N ASP A 41 3.31 13.57 -3.69
CA ASP A 41 4.68 13.81 -3.20
C ASP A 41 5.27 15.16 -3.67
N ASP A 42 4.87 15.61 -4.87
CA ASP A 42 5.28 16.89 -5.46
C ASP A 42 4.46 18.10 -4.96
N LEU A 43 3.51 17.85 -4.06
CA LEU A 43 2.57 18.81 -3.48
C LEU A 43 1.64 19.50 -4.48
N SER A 44 1.54 18.98 -5.71
CA SER A 44 0.74 19.60 -6.78
C SER A 44 -0.77 19.46 -6.59
N ALA A 45 -1.22 18.42 -5.88
CA ALA A 45 -2.64 18.13 -5.70
C ALA A 45 -2.92 17.33 -4.42
N GLN A 46 -4.15 17.45 -3.90
CA GLN A 46 -4.70 16.54 -2.89
C GLN A 46 -5.65 15.57 -3.56
N VAL A 47 -5.48 14.27 -3.29
CA VAL A 47 -6.26 13.20 -3.92
C VAL A 47 -6.87 12.29 -2.87
N GLY A 48 -8.05 11.77 -3.19
CA GLY A 48 -8.69 10.67 -2.49
C GLY A 48 -8.58 9.39 -3.32
N VAL A 49 -8.35 8.25 -2.66
CA VAL A 49 -8.32 6.94 -3.32
C VAL A 49 -9.16 5.93 -2.53
N ALA A 50 -10.13 5.30 -3.20
CA ALA A 50 -10.86 4.16 -2.69
C ALA A 50 -10.27 2.87 -3.26
N LEU A 51 -9.75 2.00 -2.40
CA LEU A 51 -9.15 0.72 -2.76
C LEU A 51 -10.10 -0.43 -2.48
N THR A 52 -10.25 -1.34 -3.43
CA THR A 52 -11.03 -2.57 -3.31
C THR A 52 -10.25 -3.77 -3.85
N GLY A 53 -10.55 -4.96 -3.35
CA GLY A 53 -9.98 -6.21 -3.87
C GLY A 53 -10.77 -6.74 -5.08
N SER A 54 -10.08 -7.23 -6.10
CA SER A 54 -10.69 -7.86 -7.28
C SER A 54 -9.80 -8.97 -7.84
N GLY A 55 -10.19 -10.23 -7.65
CA GLY A 55 -9.48 -11.37 -8.26
C GLY A 55 -8.02 -11.52 -7.85
N GLY A 56 -7.64 -11.06 -6.65
CA GLY A 56 -6.25 -11.04 -6.17
C GLY A 56 -5.52 -9.71 -6.42
N ASP A 57 -6.06 -8.86 -7.29
CA ASP A 57 -5.57 -7.50 -7.52
C ASP A 57 -6.23 -6.49 -6.55
N ILE A 58 -5.58 -5.35 -6.39
CA ILE A 58 -6.12 -4.17 -5.73
C ILE A 58 -6.46 -3.12 -6.79
N VAL A 59 -7.71 -2.68 -6.81
CA VAL A 59 -8.21 -1.65 -7.72
C VAL A 59 -8.41 -0.36 -6.94
N GLY A 60 -7.80 0.72 -7.44
CA GLY A 60 -7.96 2.05 -6.87
C GLY A 60 -8.82 2.95 -7.75
N GLU A 61 -9.83 3.59 -7.16
CA GLU A 61 -10.59 4.68 -7.77
C GLU A 61 -10.10 6.01 -7.22
N ILE A 62 -9.78 6.95 -8.11
CA ILE A 62 -9.20 8.25 -7.76
C ILE A 62 -10.26 9.36 -7.81
N SER A 63 -10.24 10.21 -6.80
CA SER A 63 -10.99 11.47 -6.71
C SER A 63 -10.05 12.65 -6.48
N GLY A 64 -10.38 13.82 -7.03
CA GLY A 64 -9.63 15.07 -6.81
C GLY A 64 -8.38 15.27 -7.69
N LEU A 65 -8.03 14.30 -8.54
CA LEU A 65 -6.94 14.47 -9.50
C LEU A 65 -7.36 15.43 -10.63
N PRO A 66 -6.59 16.48 -10.96
CA PRO A 66 -6.93 17.42 -12.02
C PRO A 66 -6.96 16.75 -13.40
N PRO A 67 -7.67 17.32 -14.39
CA PRO A 67 -7.62 16.84 -15.76
C PRO A 67 -6.18 16.77 -16.28
N GLY A 68 -5.80 15.61 -16.85
CA GLY A 68 -4.43 15.37 -17.31
C GLY A 68 -3.41 15.07 -16.20
N GLY A 69 -3.86 14.94 -14.94
CA GLY A 69 -3.00 14.56 -13.83
C GLY A 69 -2.43 13.15 -13.96
N ASP A 70 -1.27 12.93 -13.31
CA ASP A 70 -0.51 11.69 -13.41
C ASP A 70 -1.12 10.57 -12.52
N VAL A 71 -1.85 9.65 -13.14
CA VAL A 71 -2.43 8.48 -12.48
C VAL A 71 -1.35 7.54 -11.94
N GLU A 72 -0.20 7.44 -12.60
CA GLU A 72 0.89 6.57 -12.16
C GLU A 72 1.60 7.13 -10.93
N ALA A 73 1.70 8.45 -10.79
CA ALA A 73 2.16 9.07 -9.55
C ALA A 73 1.24 8.67 -8.36
N VAL A 74 -0.08 8.75 -8.54
CA VAL A 74 -1.05 8.31 -7.51
C VAL A 74 -0.88 6.82 -7.21
N ARG A 75 -0.85 5.97 -8.25
CA ARG A 75 -0.71 4.51 -8.11
C ARG A 75 0.58 4.16 -7.37
N ALA A 76 1.71 4.77 -7.74
CA ALA A 76 3.00 4.50 -7.13
C ALA A 76 3.04 4.92 -5.66
N GLN A 77 2.45 6.06 -5.30
CA GLN A 77 2.39 6.50 -3.91
C GLN A 77 1.47 5.60 -3.07
N VAL A 78 0.33 5.18 -3.62
CA VAL A 78 -0.56 4.19 -2.97
C VAL A 78 0.14 2.84 -2.79
N ALA A 79 0.91 2.39 -3.79
CA ALA A 79 1.68 1.16 -3.69
C ALA A 79 2.65 1.22 -2.50
N ARG A 80 3.34 2.35 -2.28
CA ARG A 80 4.23 2.53 -1.12
C ARG A 80 3.46 2.60 0.20
N ILE A 81 2.35 3.35 0.26
CA ILE A 81 1.51 3.45 1.47
C ILE A 81 1.06 2.05 1.94
N ALA A 82 0.70 1.16 1.01
CA ALA A 82 0.22 -0.19 1.31
C ALA A 82 1.31 -1.29 1.22
N SER A 83 2.59 -0.93 1.02
CA SER A 83 3.70 -1.87 0.80
C SER A 83 3.44 -2.92 -0.30
N LEU A 84 2.79 -2.49 -1.39
CA LEU A 84 2.52 -3.29 -2.58
C LEU A 84 3.61 -3.15 -3.66
N ASP A 85 4.57 -2.26 -3.46
CA ASP A 85 5.72 -2.02 -4.33
C ASP A 85 6.89 -2.98 -4.07
N HIS A 86 6.79 -3.84 -3.05
CA HIS A 86 7.81 -4.83 -2.69
C HIS A 86 7.35 -6.27 -2.91
N ASP A 87 8.32 -7.15 -3.17
CA ASP A 87 8.11 -8.59 -3.23
C ASP A 87 8.08 -9.18 -1.82
N ALA A 88 6.90 -9.64 -1.39
CA ALA A 88 6.71 -10.25 -0.07
C ALA A 88 6.60 -11.77 -0.13
N THR A 89 6.89 -12.42 -1.27
CA THR A 89 6.82 -13.89 -1.40
C THR A 89 7.75 -14.61 -0.42
N GLY A 90 8.82 -13.95 0.03
CA GLY A 90 9.76 -14.49 1.01
C GLY A 90 9.29 -14.46 2.47
N CYS A 91 8.26 -13.67 2.81
CA CYS A 91 7.86 -13.45 4.21
C CYS A 91 7.36 -14.73 4.89
N GLU A 92 6.60 -15.56 4.17
CA GLU A 92 6.10 -16.84 4.70
C GLU A 92 7.25 -17.81 5.00
N ARG A 93 8.30 -17.81 4.16
CA ARG A 93 9.50 -18.60 4.40
C ARG A 93 10.27 -18.13 5.63
N VAL A 94 10.31 -16.82 5.90
CA VAL A 94 10.92 -16.29 7.13
C VAL A 94 10.12 -16.76 8.35
N ALA A 95 8.79 -16.64 8.33
CA ALA A 95 7.95 -17.13 9.42
C ALA A 95 8.09 -18.65 9.64
N ALA A 96 8.19 -19.45 8.58
CA ALA A 96 8.40 -20.89 8.70
C ALA A 96 9.75 -21.26 9.33
N ALA A 97 10.77 -20.41 9.17
CA ALA A 97 12.12 -20.64 9.69
C ALA A 97 12.34 -20.07 11.10
N ASP A 98 11.52 -19.10 11.55
CA ASP A 98 11.73 -18.38 12.80
C ASP A 98 10.50 -18.49 13.74
N PRO A 99 10.61 -19.23 14.85
CA PRO A 99 9.51 -19.41 15.80
C PRO A 99 9.10 -18.14 16.55
N ALA A 100 9.93 -17.09 16.57
CA ALA A 100 9.56 -15.79 17.12
C ALA A 100 8.70 -14.98 16.15
N VAL A 101 8.94 -15.12 14.84
CA VAL A 101 8.21 -14.38 13.79
C VAL A 101 6.89 -15.07 13.42
N ALA A 102 6.84 -16.40 13.44
CA ALA A 102 5.64 -17.15 13.02
C ALA A 102 4.34 -16.71 13.72
N PRO A 103 4.31 -16.53 15.06
CA PRO A 103 3.08 -16.11 15.75
C PRO A 103 2.66 -14.68 15.38
N VAL A 104 3.62 -13.81 15.09
CA VAL A 104 3.36 -12.41 14.72
C VAL A 104 2.70 -12.34 13.35
N LEU A 105 3.23 -13.06 12.34
CA LEU A 105 2.60 -13.11 11.02
C LEU A 105 1.24 -13.82 11.04
N ALA A 106 1.07 -14.84 11.88
CA ALA A 106 -0.19 -15.56 12.02
C ALA A 106 -1.31 -14.73 12.66
N ALA A 107 -0.97 -13.74 13.49
CA ALA A 107 -1.94 -12.87 14.15
C ALA A 107 -2.66 -11.91 13.18
N ALA A 108 -2.04 -11.57 12.05
CA ALA A 108 -2.61 -10.71 11.02
C ALA A 108 -2.16 -11.17 9.61
N PRO A 109 -2.74 -12.24 9.06
CA PRO A 109 -2.28 -12.82 7.80
C PRO A 109 -2.36 -11.86 6.61
N GLY A 110 -1.24 -11.68 5.92
CA GLY A 110 -1.15 -10.77 4.77
C GLY A 110 -1.10 -9.28 5.12
N LEU A 111 -1.05 -8.92 6.41
CA LEU A 111 -0.69 -7.56 6.82
C LEU A 111 0.73 -7.25 6.35
N ARG A 112 0.89 -6.09 5.73
CA ARG A 112 2.20 -5.52 5.36
C ARG A 112 2.38 -4.19 6.10
N PRO A 113 3.62 -3.66 6.20
CA PRO A 113 3.82 -2.34 6.77
C PRO A 113 2.94 -1.29 6.08
N VAL A 114 2.07 -0.62 6.82
CA VAL A 114 1.29 0.52 6.31
C VAL A 114 2.10 1.78 6.58
N LEU A 115 2.52 2.46 5.52
CA LEU A 115 3.44 3.61 5.59
C LEU A 115 2.69 4.95 5.47
N TRP A 116 3.33 6.03 5.91
CA TRP A 116 2.82 7.39 5.65
C TRP A 116 2.88 7.73 4.17
N ALA A 117 1.94 8.56 3.72
CA ALA A 117 1.93 9.09 2.36
C ALA A 117 3.19 9.89 1.98
N ALA A 118 3.92 10.41 2.98
CA ALA A 118 5.20 11.11 2.79
C ALA A 118 6.42 10.16 2.72
N SER A 119 6.22 8.84 2.67
CA SER A 119 7.33 7.91 2.44
C SER A 119 7.88 8.14 1.03
N GLY A 120 9.00 8.85 0.97
CA GLY A 120 9.68 9.22 -0.27
C GLY A 120 10.13 7.99 -1.05
N ARG A 121 10.41 8.17 -2.34
CA ARG A 121 11.06 7.12 -3.13
C ARG A 121 12.44 6.87 -2.54
N VAL A 122 12.73 5.64 -2.11
CA VAL A 122 14.12 5.21 -1.90
C VAL A 122 14.70 4.99 -3.29
N THR A 123 15.45 5.97 -3.80
CA THR A 123 16.34 5.72 -4.93
C THR A 123 17.55 4.98 -4.38
N GLU A 124 17.71 3.70 -4.73
CA GLU A 124 18.97 2.99 -4.51
C GLU A 124 20.05 3.62 -5.41
N ASP A 125 20.64 4.73 -4.96
CA ASP A 125 21.92 5.18 -5.48
C ASP A 125 23.00 4.32 -4.82
N ASN A 126 23.28 3.17 -5.42
CA ASN A 126 24.45 2.37 -5.08
C ASN A 126 25.69 3.09 -5.62
N GLY A 127 26.07 4.19 -4.96
CA GLY A 127 27.28 4.95 -5.20
C GLY A 127 28.52 4.09 -4.99
N LYS A 128 28.88 3.30 -6.00
CA LYS A 128 30.24 2.79 -6.19
C LYS A 128 30.97 3.79 -7.06
N ALA A 129 31.50 4.83 -6.42
CA ALA A 129 32.58 5.62 -7.00
C ALA A 129 33.82 4.71 -7.14
N ALA A 130 34.50 4.88 -8.28
CA ALA A 130 35.68 4.13 -8.71
C ALA A 130 36.88 4.26 -7.76
#